data_AF-A0A415L6S5-F1
#
_entry.id   AF-A0A415L6S5-F1
#
_cell.length_a   1.000
_cell.length_b   1.000
_cell.length_c   1.000
_cell.angle_alpha   90.00
_cell.angle_beta   90.00
_cell.angle_gamma   90.00
#
_symmetry.space_group_name_H-M   'P 1'
#
loop_
_entity.id
_entity.type
_entity.pdbx_description
1 polymer ?
#
loop_
_entity_poly.entity_id
_entity_poly.type
_entity_poly.pdbx_seq_one_letter_code
_entity_poly.pdbx_strand_id
1 'polypeptide(L)'
;MGYFVRKTSFGLRPVTGTSDIEINDTDGYCLSPDEYVNIQQTLSSQKKRIGQLQQEKEQEEQEILDYYKDAFQKVKKECSNKLSGELQRIREKYVQPLTECEKQLAVIKIQLEELQTQLNEAKQYGVDQEILNKNLLRILRERANADRSITPKKQHHGYIILCSQQLNENHKKDGISTWKTQIQTPYPVTLKSYEIQGQIFQDFVDKDIFSEMRIDSADADKDSDYIAKMQDYLFKANSRTGLWEVELYTTGEITIPQNMLQPKKNTAGSCKSFQKDSIKSNVR
;
A
#
# COMPACT_ATOMS: atom_id res chain seq x y z
N MET A 1 -92.35 68.76 44.15
CA MET A 1 -91.15 69.06 43.34
C MET A 1 -90.58 67.75 42.85
N GLY A 2 -90.81 67.40 41.58
CA GLY A 2 -90.27 66.18 41.00
C GLY A 2 -88.78 66.35 40.70
N TYR A 3 -87.95 65.41 41.13
CA TYR A 3 -86.53 65.36 40.77
C TYR A 3 -86.42 64.54 39.48
N PHE A 4 -86.06 65.18 38.37
CA PHE A 4 -85.85 64.51 37.09
C PHE A 4 -84.35 64.25 36.88
N VAL A 5 -83.99 63.19 36.19
CA VAL A 5 -82.58 62.82 35.94
C VAL A 5 -82.36 62.71 34.43
N ARG A 6 -81.36 63.42 33.88
CA ARG A 6 -81.05 63.42 32.44
C ARG A 6 -79.81 62.57 32.14
N LYS A 7 -79.85 61.83 31.03
CA LYS A 7 -78.70 61.09 30.49
C LYS A 7 -77.78 62.03 29.69
N THR A 8 -76.51 62.09 30.09
CA THR A 8 -75.46 62.88 29.40
C THR A 8 -74.33 61.95 28.95
N SER A 9 -73.42 62.45 28.10
CA SER A 9 -72.24 61.71 27.62
C SER A 9 -71.29 61.25 28.74
N PHE A 10 -71.41 61.82 29.94
CA PHE A 10 -70.61 61.49 31.13
C PHE A 10 -71.40 60.75 32.22
N GLY A 11 -72.60 60.26 31.91
CA GLY A 11 -73.49 59.55 32.84
C GLY A 11 -74.79 60.30 33.15
N LEU A 12 -75.57 59.77 34.11
CA LEU A 12 -76.86 60.32 34.52
C LEU A 12 -76.67 61.41 35.58
N ARG A 13 -77.23 62.62 35.37
CA ARG A 13 -77.15 63.75 36.32
C ARG A 13 -78.53 64.21 36.80
N PRO A 14 -78.71 64.55 38.08
CA PRO A 14 -79.96 65.08 38.60
C PRO A 14 -80.20 66.49 38.08
N VAL A 15 -81.43 66.77 37.67
CA VAL A 15 -81.93 68.05 37.16
C VAL A 15 -83.03 68.54 38.10
N THR A 16 -82.79 69.68 38.74
CA THR A 16 -83.78 70.38 39.55
C THR A 16 -84.37 71.52 38.74
N GLY A 17 -85.61 71.36 38.26
CA GLY A 17 -86.32 72.42 37.56
C GLY A 17 -87.77 72.05 37.29
N THR A 18 -88.68 72.93 37.71
CA THR A 18 -90.05 73.02 37.21
C THR A 18 -90.00 73.59 35.80
N SER A 19 -90.66 72.91 34.85
CA SER A 19 -91.12 73.39 33.53
C SER A 19 -90.58 74.76 33.11
N ASP A 20 -89.54 74.74 32.27
CA ASP A 20 -89.24 75.67 31.16
C ASP A 20 -87.74 75.61 30.88
N ILE A 21 -87.33 74.58 30.14
CA ILE A 21 -85.98 74.52 29.56
C ILE A 21 -86.20 74.31 28.06
N GLU A 22 -85.81 75.33 27.29
CA GLU A 22 -85.75 75.30 25.83
C GLU A 22 -85.04 74.02 25.37
N ILE A 23 -85.77 73.22 24.59
CA ILE A 23 -85.30 71.97 24.01
C ILE A 23 -84.32 72.33 22.90
N ASN A 24 -83.05 72.53 23.27
CA ASN A 24 -81.95 72.51 22.32
C ASN A 24 -81.32 71.12 22.30
N ASP A 25 -81.61 70.43 21.20
CA ASP A 25 -80.82 69.38 20.54
C ASP A 25 -80.13 68.36 21.45
N THR A 26 -80.90 67.41 21.99
CA THR A 26 -80.52 65.97 22.07
C THR A 26 -81.63 65.17 22.74
N ASP A 27 -82.06 64.08 22.10
CA ASP A 27 -83.04 63.06 22.53
C ASP A 27 -82.80 62.52 23.96
N GLY A 28 -83.20 63.29 24.97
CA GLY A 28 -83.07 62.93 26.38
C GLY A 28 -84.38 62.42 26.96
N TYR A 29 -84.45 61.15 27.32
CA TYR A 29 -85.59 60.54 28.03
C TYR A 29 -85.53 60.90 29.54
N CYS A 30 -86.65 61.38 30.11
CA CYS A 30 -86.77 61.67 31.54
C CYS A 30 -87.34 60.45 32.28
N LEU A 31 -86.64 59.96 33.32
CA LEU A 31 -87.07 58.81 34.14
C LEU A 31 -87.69 59.26 35.46
N SER A 32 -88.67 58.50 35.97
CA SER A 32 -89.17 58.68 37.35
C SER A 32 -88.15 58.16 38.39
N PRO A 33 -88.19 58.65 39.65
CA PRO A 33 -87.28 58.19 40.70
C PRO A 33 -87.29 56.67 40.93
N ASP A 34 -88.46 56.02 40.87
CA ASP A 34 -88.59 54.57 41.10
C ASP A 34 -88.01 53.76 39.93
N GLU A 35 -88.24 54.20 38.69
CA GLU A 35 -87.64 53.61 37.49
C GLU A 35 -86.11 53.72 37.52
N TYR A 36 -85.58 54.87 37.97
CA TYR A 36 -84.14 55.08 38.12
C TYR A 36 -83.53 54.11 39.14
N VAL A 37 -84.16 53.94 40.31
CA VAL A 37 -83.69 53.01 41.35
C VAL A 37 -83.71 51.56 40.84
N ASN A 38 -84.77 51.16 40.14
CA ASN A 38 -84.88 49.80 39.58
C ASN A 38 -83.81 49.54 38.50
N ILE A 39 -83.55 50.50 37.62
CA ILE A 39 -82.48 50.40 36.62
C ILE A 39 -81.10 50.30 37.29
N GLN A 40 -80.83 51.08 38.34
CA GLN A 40 -79.56 51.02 39.07
C GLN A 40 -79.34 49.66 39.78
N GLN A 41 -80.40 49.13 40.41
CA GLN A 41 -80.35 47.79 41.02
C GLN A 41 -80.11 46.69 39.97
N THR A 42 -80.76 46.80 38.82
CA THR A 42 -80.58 45.89 37.69
C THR A 42 -79.15 45.96 37.14
N LEU A 43 -78.62 47.17 36.92
CA LEU A 43 -77.24 47.37 36.47
C LEU A 43 -76.22 46.84 37.48
N SER A 44 -76.44 47.06 38.78
CA SER A 44 -75.60 46.49 39.86
C SER A 44 -75.60 44.96 39.81
N SER A 45 -76.77 44.35 39.69
CA SER A 45 -76.94 42.90 39.62
C SER A 45 -76.29 42.31 38.36
N GLN A 46 -76.45 42.97 37.21
CA GLN A 46 -75.80 42.59 35.96
C GLN A 46 -74.28 42.73 36.04
N LYS A 47 -73.76 43.82 36.62
CA LYS A 47 -72.31 44.00 36.85
C LYS A 47 -71.73 42.88 37.72
N LYS A 48 -72.43 42.50 38.80
CA LYS A 48 -72.03 41.37 39.65
C LYS A 48 -72.01 40.06 38.88
N ARG A 49 -73.03 39.81 38.06
CA ARG A 49 -73.13 38.60 37.22
C ARG A 49 -72.02 38.54 36.15
N ILE A 50 -71.69 39.67 35.52
CA ILE A 50 -70.57 39.76 34.58
C ILE A 50 -69.25 39.41 35.28
N GLY A 51 -69.01 39.94 36.49
CA GLY A 51 -67.79 39.62 37.25
C GLY A 51 -67.69 38.13 37.60
N GLN A 52 -68.79 37.50 38.00
CA GLN A 52 -68.84 36.05 38.27
C GLN A 52 -68.54 35.23 37.02
N LEU A 53 -69.18 35.56 35.89
CA LEU A 53 -68.95 34.87 34.62
C LEU A 53 -67.51 35.04 34.11
N GLN A 54 -66.88 36.18 34.36
CA GLN A 54 -65.47 36.39 34.03
C GLN A 54 -64.56 35.50 34.86
N GLN A 55 -64.82 35.40 36.16
CA GLN A 55 -64.04 34.54 37.06
C GLN A 55 -64.20 33.05 36.72
N GLU A 56 -65.43 32.61 36.43
CA GLU A 56 -65.73 31.23 36.01
C GLU A 56 -65.04 30.90 34.69
N LYS A 57 -65.11 31.81 33.71
CA LYS A 57 -64.40 31.68 32.44
C LYS A 57 -62.88 31.55 32.65
N GLU A 58 -62.28 32.38 33.49
CA GLU A 58 -60.83 32.31 33.78
C GLU A 58 -60.43 31.00 34.46
N GLN A 59 -61.27 30.49 35.36
CA GLN A 59 -61.05 29.20 36.02
C GLN A 59 -61.12 28.04 35.02
N GLU A 60 -62.15 27.99 34.18
CA GLU A 60 -62.29 26.98 33.13
C GLU A 60 -61.12 27.03 32.13
N GLU A 61 -60.70 28.23 31.72
CA GLU A 61 -59.53 28.40 30.83
C GLU A 61 -58.25 27.86 31.47
N GLN A 62 -58.04 28.07 32.78
CA GLN A 62 -56.90 27.52 33.51
C GLN A 62 -56.96 26.00 33.63
N GLU A 63 -58.12 25.44 33.98
CA GLU A 63 -58.31 23.99 34.08
C GLU A 63 -58.04 23.29 32.74
N ILE A 64 -58.54 23.85 31.64
CA ILE A 64 -58.30 23.35 30.29
C ILE A 64 -56.79 23.41 29.96
N LEU A 65 -56.14 24.53 30.28
CA LEU A 65 -54.72 24.72 30.01
C LEU A 65 -53.85 23.72 30.79
N ASP A 66 -54.15 23.48 32.07
CA ASP A 66 -53.41 22.52 32.89
C ASP A 66 -53.65 21.07 32.43
N TYR A 67 -54.90 20.73 32.07
CA TYR A 67 -55.21 19.45 31.44
C TYR A 67 -54.36 19.19 30.18
N TYR A 68 -54.28 20.17 29.27
CA TYR A 68 -53.48 20.02 28.06
C TYR A 68 -51.97 19.95 28.33
N LYS A 69 -51.46 20.70 29.31
CA LYS A 69 -50.05 20.59 29.72
C LYS A 69 -49.73 19.20 30.23
N ASP A 70 -50.57 18.63 31.10
CA ASP A 70 -50.35 17.32 31.68
C ASP A 70 -50.45 16.22 30.63
N ALA A 71 -51.45 16.30 29.74
CA ALA A 71 -51.59 15.38 28.62
C ALA A 71 -50.35 15.43 27.70
N PHE A 72 -49.87 16.64 27.37
CA PHE A 72 -48.67 16.83 26.56
C PHE A 72 -47.42 16.25 27.24
N GLN A 73 -47.22 16.52 28.53
CA GLN A 73 -46.09 15.98 29.29
C GLN A 73 -46.12 14.45 29.33
N LYS A 74 -47.30 13.86 29.51
CA LYS A 74 -47.47 12.40 29.53
C LYS A 74 -47.07 11.79 28.19
N VAL A 75 -47.60 12.31 27.09
CA VAL A 75 -47.26 11.85 25.73
C VAL A 75 -45.77 12.03 25.46
N LYS A 76 -45.19 13.18 25.83
CA LYS A 76 -43.75 13.44 25.67
C LYS A 76 -42.90 12.41 26.41
N LYS A 77 -43.26 12.09 27.66
CA LYS A 77 -42.56 11.09 28.49
C LYS A 77 -42.70 9.68 27.90
N GLU A 78 -43.89 9.30 27.46
CA GLU A 78 -44.12 8.00 26.83
C GLU A 78 -43.30 7.84 25.53
N CYS A 79 -43.31 8.85 24.66
CA CYS A 79 -42.49 8.85 23.45
C CYS A 79 -41.00 8.78 23.76
N SER A 80 -40.52 9.55 24.75
CA SER A 80 -39.12 9.52 25.18
C SER A 80 -38.70 8.15 25.73
N ASN A 81 -39.56 7.51 26.52
CA ASN A 81 -39.31 6.18 27.07
C ASN A 81 -39.32 5.08 25.98
N LYS A 82 -40.23 5.19 24.99
CA LYS A 82 -40.25 4.27 23.86
C LYS A 82 -38.96 4.39 23.04
N LEU A 83 -38.55 5.63 22.73
CA LEU A 83 -37.33 5.89 21.98
C LEU A 83 -36.08 5.40 22.73
N SER A 84 -35.97 5.66 24.04
CA SER A 84 -34.84 5.18 24.84
C SER A 84 -34.77 3.66 24.91
N GLY A 85 -35.93 2.99 25.04
CA GLY A 85 -36.02 1.53 24.99
C GLY A 85 -35.58 0.94 23.66
N GLU A 86 -35.97 1.55 22.54
CA GLU A 86 -35.53 1.12 21.20
C GLU A 86 -34.03 1.33 20.99
N LEU A 87 -33.49 2.48 21.39
CA LEU A 87 -32.05 2.74 21.34
C LEU A 87 -31.25 1.72 22.17
N GLN A 88 -31.75 1.38 23.36
CA GLN A 88 -31.11 0.36 24.20
C GLN A 88 -31.14 -1.02 23.54
N ARG A 89 -32.28 -1.43 22.97
CA ARG A 89 -32.40 -2.71 22.24
C ARG A 89 -31.43 -2.77 21.05
N ILE A 90 -31.31 -1.68 20.28
CA ILE A 90 -30.36 -1.61 19.17
C ILE A 90 -28.92 -1.73 19.68
N ARG A 91 -28.60 -1.03 20.77
CA ARG A 91 -27.26 -1.08 21.39
C ARG A 91 -26.89 -2.49 21.83
N GLU A 92 -27.80 -3.18 22.51
CA GLU A 92 -27.58 -4.55 22.99
C GLU A 92 -27.53 -5.56 21.84
N LYS A 93 -28.39 -5.41 20.83
CA LYS A 93 -28.49 -6.37 19.73
C LYS A 93 -27.34 -6.22 18.72
N TYR A 94 -26.87 -5.00 18.47
CA TYR A 94 -25.92 -4.75 17.38
C TYR A 94 -24.59 -4.16 17.87
N VAL A 95 -24.62 -3.14 18.73
CA VAL A 95 -23.39 -2.42 19.12
C VAL A 95 -22.52 -3.28 20.04
N GLN A 96 -23.09 -3.89 21.07
CA GLN A 96 -22.31 -4.71 22.00
C GLN A 96 -21.62 -5.91 21.32
N PRO A 97 -22.32 -6.75 20.52
CA PRO A 97 -21.67 -7.84 19.81
C PRO A 97 -20.58 -7.35 18.84
N LEU A 98 -20.81 -6.23 18.15
CA LEU A 98 -19.81 -5.63 17.27
C LEU A 98 -18.54 -5.26 18.04
N THR A 99 -18.67 -4.57 19.18
CA THR A 99 -17.51 -4.21 20.01
C THR A 99 -16.77 -5.41 20.57
N GLU A 100 -17.47 -6.51 20.84
CA GLU A 100 -16.85 -7.74 21.32
C GLU A 100 -16.09 -8.46 20.20
N CYS A 101 -16.68 -8.53 19.00
CA CYS A 101 -15.99 -9.03 17.82
C CYS A 101 -14.74 -8.21 17.48
N GLU A 102 -14.81 -6.88 17.60
CA GLU A 102 -13.65 -6.00 17.37
C GLU A 102 -12.51 -6.28 18.36
N LYS A 103 -12.82 -6.49 19.64
CA LYS A 103 -11.81 -6.88 20.65
C LYS A 103 -11.19 -8.23 20.32
N GLN A 104 -12.00 -9.22 19.96
CA GLN A 104 -11.50 -10.55 19.59
C GLN A 104 -10.59 -10.48 18.35
N LEU A 105 -10.98 -9.68 17.34
CA LEU A 105 -10.15 -9.44 16.17
C LEU A 105 -8.81 -8.78 16.53
N ALA A 106 -8.80 -7.84 17.48
CA ALA A 106 -7.56 -7.22 17.95
C ALA A 106 -6.63 -8.25 18.62
N VAL A 107 -7.16 -9.12 19.47
CA VAL A 107 -6.39 -10.20 20.11
C VAL A 107 -5.83 -11.18 19.08
N ILE A 108 -6.66 -11.62 18.14
CA ILE A 108 -6.23 -12.56 17.07
C ILE A 108 -5.13 -11.94 16.21
N LYS A 109 -5.21 -10.65 15.88
CA LYS A 109 -4.16 -9.96 15.13
C LYS A 109 -2.82 -9.98 15.87
N ILE A 110 -2.82 -9.68 17.16
CA ILE A 110 -1.60 -9.72 17.98
C ILE A 110 -1.01 -11.14 18.01
N GLN A 111 -1.86 -12.16 18.18
CA GLN A 111 -1.42 -13.56 18.16
C GLN A 111 -0.84 -13.98 16.81
N LEU A 112 -1.42 -13.51 15.70
CA LEU A 112 -0.90 -13.78 14.36
C LEU A 112 0.48 -13.13 14.15
N GLU A 113 0.66 -11.89 14.60
CA GLU A 113 1.95 -11.20 14.53
C GLU A 113 3.03 -11.91 15.35
N GLU A 114 2.68 -12.38 16.55
CA GLU A 114 3.58 -13.16 17.40
C GLU A 114 3.98 -14.49 16.74
N LEU A 115 3.00 -15.25 16.23
CA LEU A 115 3.24 -16.52 15.53
C LEU A 115 4.08 -16.31 14.25
N GLN A 116 3.84 -15.22 13.52
CA GLN A 116 4.62 -14.89 12.34
C GLN A 116 6.07 -14.56 12.69
N THR A 117 6.29 -13.87 13.82
CA THR A 117 7.63 -13.58 14.33
C THR A 117 8.36 -14.87 14.70
N GLN A 118 7.73 -15.74 15.48
CA GLN A 118 8.29 -17.05 15.86
C GLN A 118 8.60 -17.93 14.64
N LEU A 119 7.74 -17.91 13.62
CA LEU A 119 7.96 -18.65 12.37
C LEU A 119 9.22 -18.15 11.64
N ASN A 120 9.41 -16.83 11.59
CA ASN A 120 10.59 -16.24 10.93
C ASN A 120 11.87 -16.57 11.68
N GLU A 121 11.84 -16.50 13.02
CA GLU A 121 12.98 -16.90 13.86
C GLU A 121 13.33 -18.38 13.68
N ALA A 122 12.33 -19.27 13.69
CA ALA A 122 12.55 -20.70 13.49
C ALA A 122 13.12 -21.01 12.08
N LYS A 123 12.64 -20.31 11.04
CA LYS A 123 13.19 -20.42 9.69
C LYS A 123 14.64 -19.97 9.62
N GLN A 124 14.96 -18.82 10.23
CA GLN A 124 16.31 -18.30 10.26
C GLN A 124 17.25 -19.26 10.98
N TYR A 125 16.83 -19.78 12.14
CA TYR A 125 17.57 -20.80 12.87
C TYR A 125 17.85 -22.06 12.01
N GLY A 126 16.86 -22.51 11.24
CA GLY A 126 17.03 -23.63 10.30
C GLY A 126 18.10 -23.36 9.24
N VAL A 127 18.09 -22.16 8.64
CA VAL A 127 19.10 -21.74 7.66
C VAL A 127 20.49 -21.68 8.31
N ASP A 128 20.61 -21.11 9.50
CA ASP A 128 21.88 -21.00 10.22
C ASP A 128 22.45 -22.40 10.54
N GLN A 129 21.60 -23.35 10.92
CA GLN A 129 21.99 -24.74 11.13
C GLN A 129 22.44 -25.44 9.84
N GLU A 130 21.76 -25.22 8.72
CA GLU A 130 22.20 -25.75 7.43
C GLU A 130 23.57 -25.22 7.01
N ILE A 131 23.83 -23.92 7.22
CA ILE A 131 25.12 -23.30 6.93
C ILE A 131 26.20 -23.92 7.82
N LEU A 132 25.94 -24.06 9.12
CA LEU A 132 26.87 -24.68 10.06
C LEU A 132 27.19 -26.12 9.65
N ASN A 133 26.17 -26.90 9.30
CA ASN A 133 26.33 -28.29 8.85
C ASN A 133 27.15 -28.39 7.56
N LYS A 134 26.89 -27.53 6.57
CA LYS A 134 27.69 -27.46 5.34
C LYS A 134 29.16 -27.14 5.63
N ASN A 135 29.42 -26.20 6.55
CA ASN A 135 30.77 -25.84 6.96
C ASN A 135 31.49 -27.00 7.68
N LEU A 136 30.80 -27.70 8.57
CA LEU A 136 31.35 -28.89 9.24
C LEU A 136 31.71 -29.99 8.25
N LEU A 137 30.83 -30.29 7.29
CA LEU A 137 31.08 -31.26 6.23
C LEU A 137 32.27 -30.85 5.35
N ARG A 138 32.40 -29.56 5.04
CA ARG A 138 33.57 -29.02 4.31
C ARG A 138 34.86 -29.27 5.09
N ILE A 139 34.91 -28.90 6.37
CA ILE A 139 36.10 -29.07 7.23
C ILE A 139 36.47 -30.56 7.33
N LEU A 140 35.51 -31.45 7.52
CA LEU A 140 35.76 -32.89 7.59
C LEU A 140 36.34 -33.42 6.27
N ARG A 141 35.83 -32.97 5.13
CA ARG A 141 36.34 -33.33 3.81
C ARG A 141 37.77 -32.82 3.61
N GLU A 142 38.04 -31.57 3.96
CA GLU A 142 39.37 -30.96 3.86
C GLU A 142 40.40 -31.70 4.73
N ARG A 143 40.04 -32.05 5.98
CA ARG A 143 40.88 -32.87 6.85
C ARG A 143 41.15 -34.25 6.27
N ALA A 144 40.10 -34.95 5.82
CA ALA A 144 40.26 -36.26 5.20
C ALA A 144 41.12 -36.22 3.93
N ASN A 145 41.04 -35.14 3.15
CA ASN A 145 41.91 -34.93 1.98
C ASN A 145 43.35 -34.61 2.37
N ALA A 146 43.55 -33.81 3.43
CA ALA A 146 44.87 -33.52 3.98
C ALA A 146 45.56 -34.78 4.52
N ASP A 147 44.84 -35.64 5.25
CA ASP A 147 45.35 -36.94 5.72
C ASP A 147 45.77 -37.84 4.55
N ARG A 148 45.11 -37.70 3.39
CA ARG A 148 45.44 -38.42 2.15
C ARG A 148 46.50 -37.71 1.29
N SER A 149 47.02 -36.56 1.73
CA SER A 149 47.93 -35.71 0.94
C SER A 149 47.37 -35.32 -0.45
N ILE A 150 46.04 -35.23 -0.58
CA ILE A 150 45.37 -34.83 -1.82
C ILE A 150 45.26 -33.31 -1.84
N THR A 151 46.09 -32.65 -2.66
CA THR A 151 45.95 -31.22 -2.93
C THR A 151 44.83 -30.99 -3.96
N PRO A 152 43.97 -29.97 -3.79
CA PRO A 152 42.98 -29.62 -4.80
C PRO A 152 43.68 -29.36 -6.14
N LYS A 153 43.30 -30.10 -7.18
CA LYS A 153 43.76 -29.81 -8.54
C LYS A 153 43.16 -28.47 -8.97
N LYS A 154 43.95 -27.65 -9.67
CA LYS A 154 43.60 -26.28 -10.10
C LYS A 154 42.13 -26.14 -10.55
N GLN A 155 41.39 -25.19 -9.97
CA GLN A 155 40.06 -24.83 -10.47
C GLN A 155 40.22 -24.20 -11.85
N HIS A 156 39.68 -24.86 -12.87
CA HIS A 156 39.60 -24.36 -14.24
C HIS A 156 38.12 -24.27 -14.62
N HIS A 157 37.68 -23.14 -15.14
CA HIS A 157 36.28 -22.92 -15.55
C HIS A 157 35.94 -23.57 -16.91
N GLY A 158 36.92 -24.22 -17.54
CA GLY A 158 36.77 -24.96 -18.80
C GLY A 158 37.05 -24.14 -20.07
N TYR A 159 37.25 -22.83 -19.95
CA TYR A 159 37.65 -21.96 -21.05
C TYR A 159 39.17 -21.89 -21.19
N ILE A 160 39.67 -21.93 -22.43
CA ILE A 160 41.10 -21.95 -22.71
C ILE A 160 41.42 -20.91 -23.79
N ILE A 161 42.38 -20.02 -23.52
CA ILE A 161 42.86 -19.08 -24.52
C ILE A 161 43.82 -19.82 -25.46
N LEU A 162 43.48 -19.83 -26.75
CA LEU A 162 44.27 -20.47 -27.80
C LEU A 162 45.35 -19.54 -28.32
N CYS A 163 44.97 -18.29 -28.61
CA CYS A 163 45.87 -17.25 -29.05
C CYS A 163 45.29 -15.87 -28.73
N SER A 164 46.17 -14.90 -28.53
CA SER A 164 45.84 -13.47 -28.53
C SER A 164 46.88 -12.77 -29.39
N GLN A 165 46.43 -11.98 -30.36
CA GLN A 165 47.33 -11.33 -31.33
C GLN A 165 46.79 -9.97 -31.77
N GLN A 166 47.69 -9.02 -31.97
CA GLN A 166 47.39 -7.73 -32.57
C GLN A 166 47.17 -7.89 -34.09
N LEU A 167 46.09 -7.33 -34.61
CA LEU A 167 45.83 -7.26 -36.04
C LEU A 167 46.42 -5.96 -36.59
N ASN A 168 47.38 -6.08 -37.50
CA ASN A 168 47.94 -4.94 -38.22
C ASN A 168 47.01 -4.54 -39.38
N GLU A 169 46.76 -3.23 -39.48
CA GLU A 169 45.76 -2.58 -40.32
C GLU A 169 45.81 -2.98 -41.80
N ASN A 170 44.66 -3.41 -42.34
CA ASN A 170 44.22 -3.19 -43.72
C ASN A 170 42.69 -3.34 -43.91
N HIS A 171 41.91 -3.45 -42.83
CA HIS A 171 40.48 -3.77 -42.89
C HIS A 171 39.63 -2.90 -41.94
N LYS A 172 39.73 -1.56 -42.02
CA LYS A 172 38.66 -0.55 -41.78
C LYS A 172 39.30 0.85 -41.71
N LYS A 173 38.51 1.88 -42.05
CA LYS A 173 38.95 3.24 -42.42
C LYS A 173 39.47 4.14 -41.28
N ASP A 174 39.62 3.65 -40.04
CA ASP A 174 39.77 4.53 -38.86
C ASP A 174 41.04 4.33 -38.00
N GLY A 175 42.02 3.53 -38.42
CA GLY A 175 43.34 3.53 -37.75
C GLY A 175 43.37 3.02 -36.30
N ILE A 176 42.40 2.21 -35.89
CA ILE A 176 42.31 1.65 -34.52
C ILE A 176 42.93 0.26 -34.52
N SER A 177 44.03 0.10 -33.79
CA SER A 177 44.67 -1.21 -33.57
C SER A 177 43.70 -2.16 -32.88
N THR A 178 43.33 -3.25 -33.55
CA THR A 178 42.37 -4.24 -33.04
C THR A 178 43.11 -5.49 -32.61
N TRP A 179 42.82 -6.01 -31.42
CA TRP A 179 43.32 -7.28 -30.93
C TRP A 179 42.31 -8.39 -31.18
N LYS A 180 42.80 -9.58 -31.49
CA LYS A 180 41.99 -10.78 -31.65
C LYS A 180 42.40 -11.82 -30.62
N THR A 181 41.47 -12.21 -29.77
CA THR A 181 41.63 -13.32 -28.82
C THR A 181 40.74 -14.49 -29.22
N GLN A 182 41.31 -15.68 -29.39
CA GLN A 182 40.58 -16.90 -29.65
C GLN A 182 40.49 -17.75 -28.39
N ILE A 183 39.27 -18.03 -27.95
CA ILE A 183 38.96 -18.77 -26.73
C ILE A 183 38.22 -20.05 -27.10
N GLN A 184 38.75 -21.19 -26.66
CA GLN A 184 38.05 -22.46 -26.73
C GLN A 184 37.08 -22.58 -25.55
N THR A 185 35.85 -22.97 -25.86
CA THR A 185 34.78 -23.14 -24.87
C THR A 185 34.66 -24.61 -24.43
N PRO A 186 34.04 -24.89 -23.27
CA PRO A 186 33.74 -26.25 -22.86
C PRO A 186 32.56 -26.89 -23.61
N TYR A 187 31.93 -26.17 -24.56
CA TYR A 187 30.72 -26.62 -25.26
C TYR A 187 31.03 -27.37 -26.56
N PRO A 188 30.45 -28.57 -26.78
CA PRO A 188 30.67 -29.35 -27.99
C PRO A 188 29.94 -28.77 -29.21
N VAL A 189 30.53 -28.94 -30.39
CA VAL A 189 29.98 -28.49 -31.70
C VAL A 189 28.65 -29.16 -32.05
N THR A 190 28.28 -30.26 -31.37
CA THR A 190 26.99 -30.93 -31.53
C THR A 190 25.81 -30.04 -31.10
N LEU A 191 26.03 -29.07 -30.20
CA LEU A 191 25.02 -28.11 -29.77
C LEU A 191 24.85 -26.99 -30.80
N LYS A 192 23.63 -26.46 -30.95
CA LYS A 192 23.34 -25.39 -31.91
C LYS A 192 23.86 -24.06 -31.39
N SER A 193 24.40 -23.23 -32.30
CA SER A 193 25.03 -21.95 -31.95
C SER A 193 24.09 -21.02 -31.18
N TYR A 194 22.82 -20.91 -31.55
CA TYR A 194 21.87 -20.01 -30.88
C TYR A 194 21.58 -20.42 -29.43
N GLU A 195 21.77 -21.69 -29.05
CA GLU A 195 21.50 -22.21 -27.70
C GLU A 195 22.67 -21.91 -26.76
N ILE A 196 23.89 -21.98 -27.28
CA ILE A 196 25.10 -21.82 -26.48
C ILE A 196 25.62 -20.39 -26.44
N GLN A 197 25.24 -19.54 -27.38
CA GLN A 197 25.72 -18.15 -27.45
C GLN A 197 25.40 -17.39 -26.17
N GLY A 198 24.12 -17.38 -25.76
CA GLY A 198 23.70 -16.75 -24.51
C GLY A 198 24.38 -17.37 -23.28
N GLN A 199 24.46 -18.71 -23.24
CA GLN A 199 25.10 -19.43 -22.13
C GLN A 199 26.59 -19.09 -21.99
N ILE A 200 27.32 -18.94 -23.10
CA ILE A 200 28.75 -18.63 -23.08
C ILE A 200 29.01 -17.23 -22.51
N PHE A 201 28.19 -16.24 -22.89
CA PHE A 201 28.30 -14.90 -22.33
C PHE A 201 27.84 -14.84 -20.87
N GLN A 202 26.79 -15.57 -20.51
CA GLN A 202 26.37 -15.69 -19.11
C GLN A 202 27.48 -16.31 -18.25
N ASP A 203 28.11 -17.38 -18.73
CA ASP A 203 29.28 -17.99 -18.09
C ASP A 203 30.45 -17.01 -17.95
N PHE A 204 30.65 -16.11 -18.92
CA PHE A 204 31.71 -15.09 -18.83
C PHE A 204 31.45 -14.04 -17.73
N VAL A 205 30.19 -13.78 -17.42
CA VAL A 205 29.78 -12.90 -16.31
C VAL A 205 29.80 -13.67 -15.00
N ASP A 206 29.11 -14.81 -14.91
CA ASP A 206 28.95 -15.58 -13.68
C ASP A 206 30.27 -16.13 -13.11
N LYS A 207 31.27 -16.34 -13.97
CA LYS A 207 32.62 -16.83 -13.62
C LYS A 207 33.66 -15.70 -13.61
N ASP A 208 33.24 -14.43 -13.67
CA ASP A 208 34.10 -13.24 -13.67
C ASP A 208 35.19 -13.22 -14.77
N ILE A 209 34.99 -13.94 -15.88
CA ILE A 209 36.00 -14.12 -16.94
C ILE A 209 36.30 -12.80 -17.66
N PHE A 210 35.30 -11.95 -17.91
CA PHE A 210 35.53 -10.63 -18.51
C PHE A 210 36.37 -9.72 -17.62
N SER A 211 36.09 -9.74 -16.31
CA SER A 211 36.83 -8.97 -15.31
C SER A 211 38.27 -9.47 -15.17
N GLU A 212 38.48 -10.79 -15.15
CA GLU A 212 39.84 -11.38 -15.16
C GLU A 212 40.63 -11.01 -16.43
N MET A 213 39.96 -10.93 -17.59
CA MET A 213 40.59 -10.49 -18.85
C MET A 213 40.73 -8.98 -18.98
N ARG A 214 40.17 -8.20 -18.04
CA ARG A 214 40.07 -6.72 -18.07
C ARG A 214 39.41 -6.18 -19.34
N ILE A 215 38.34 -6.84 -19.78
CA ILE A 215 37.53 -6.43 -20.92
C ILE A 215 36.30 -5.67 -20.45
N ASP A 216 36.14 -4.44 -20.94
CA ASP A 216 34.91 -3.65 -20.78
C ASP A 216 33.82 -4.25 -21.69
N SER A 217 32.84 -4.90 -21.08
CA SER A 217 31.61 -5.35 -21.74
C SER A 217 30.49 -4.38 -21.37
N ALA A 218 29.51 -4.19 -22.27
CA ALA A 218 28.46 -3.17 -22.12
C ALA A 218 27.65 -3.26 -20.80
N ASP A 219 27.71 -4.41 -20.11
CA ASP A 219 27.00 -4.73 -18.88
C ASP A 219 27.86 -4.61 -17.61
N ALA A 220 29.11 -4.11 -17.71
CA ALA A 220 29.99 -3.95 -16.56
C ALA A 220 29.71 -2.64 -15.78
N ASP A 221 29.65 -2.73 -14.45
CA ASP A 221 29.54 -1.56 -13.56
C ASP A 221 30.69 -0.55 -13.82
N LYS A 222 30.33 0.73 -13.94
CA LYS A 222 31.16 1.85 -14.45
C LYS A 222 32.35 2.25 -13.58
N ASP A 223 32.84 1.39 -12.71
CA ASP A 223 33.81 1.75 -11.65
C ASP A 223 35.10 0.90 -11.69
N SER A 224 35.57 0.47 -12.87
CA SER A 224 36.78 -0.34 -12.97
C SER A 224 37.76 0.05 -14.09
N ASP A 225 39.05 -0.19 -13.80
CA ASP A 225 40.26 -0.07 -14.65
C ASP A 225 40.25 -1.02 -15.87
N TYR A 226 39.17 -1.02 -16.66
CA TYR A 226 39.13 -1.80 -17.90
C TYR A 226 40.07 -1.18 -18.95
N ILE A 227 40.93 -2.02 -19.53
CA ILE A 227 41.99 -1.57 -20.47
C ILE A 227 41.54 -1.78 -21.92
N ALA A 228 40.76 -2.83 -22.18
CA ALA A 228 40.35 -3.22 -23.53
C ALA A 228 38.83 -3.23 -23.67
N LYS A 229 38.28 -2.53 -24.67
CA LYS A 229 36.84 -2.54 -24.95
C LYS A 229 36.50 -3.59 -25.97
N MET A 230 35.46 -4.37 -25.73
CA MET A 230 34.94 -5.36 -26.68
C MET A 230 34.24 -4.66 -27.85
N GLN A 231 34.70 -4.92 -29.08
CA GLN A 231 34.17 -4.31 -30.29
C GLN A 231 33.26 -5.25 -31.06
N ASP A 232 33.66 -6.51 -31.18
CA ASP A 232 32.96 -7.51 -31.98
C ASP A 232 33.30 -8.92 -31.49
N TYR A 233 32.49 -9.90 -31.87
CA TYR A 233 32.74 -11.31 -31.57
C TYR A 233 32.24 -12.24 -32.67
N LEU A 234 32.90 -13.39 -32.79
CA LEU A 234 32.52 -14.44 -33.73
C LEU A 234 32.57 -15.81 -33.09
N PHE A 235 31.54 -16.62 -33.31
CA PHE A 235 31.52 -18.02 -32.92
C PHE A 235 32.02 -18.90 -34.06
N LYS A 236 32.96 -19.80 -33.76
CA LYS A 236 33.53 -20.75 -34.70
C LYS A 236 33.38 -22.18 -34.20
N ALA A 237 32.86 -23.03 -35.07
CA ALA A 237 32.84 -24.47 -34.83
C ALA A 237 34.21 -25.05 -35.18
N ASN A 238 34.96 -25.56 -34.21
CA ASN A 238 36.22 -26.24 -34.47
C ASN A 238 35.99 -27.75 -34.63
N SER A 239 35.94 -28.23 -35.87
CA SER A 239 35.73 -29.65 -36.18
C SER A 239 36.89 -30.55 -35.75
N ARG A 240 38.10 -30.01 -35.57
CA ARG A 240 39.29 -30.76 -35.14
C ARG A 240 39.25 -31.05 -33.64
N THR A 241 38.81 -30.09 -32.83
CA THR A 241 38.71 -30.25 -31.37
C THR A 241 37.32 -30.71 -30.93
N GLY A 242 36.31 -30.59 -31.80
CA GLY A 242 34.92 -30.90 -31.49
C GLY A 242 34.25 -29.88 -30.57
N LEU A 243 34.89 -28.74 -30.31
CA LEU A 243 34.42 -27.70 -29.38
C LEU A 243 34.14 -26.39 -30.11
N TRP A 244 33.21 -25.61 -29.56
CA TRP A 244 32.97 -24.24 -30.00
C TRP A 244 34.10 -23.32 -29.53
N GLU A 245 34.42 -22.34 -30.35
CA GLU A 245 35.39 -21.29 -30.08
C GLU A 245 34.74 -19.92 -30.23
N VAL A 246 35.19 -18.97 -29.43
CA VAL A 246 34.80 -17.56 -29.52
C VAL A 246 36.03 -16.76 -29.90
N GLU A 247 35.90 -15.96 -30.93
CA GLU A 247 36.87 -14.93 -31.27
C GLU A 247 36.35 -13.60 -30.76
N LEU A 248 37.11 -12.97 -29.87
CA LEU A 248 36.83 -11.64 -29.33
C LEU A 248 37.73 -10.63 -30.01
N TYR A 249 37.13 -9.52 -30.43
CA TYR A 249 37.84 -8.37 -30.99
C TYR A 249 37.81 -7.22 -29.99
N THR A 250 38.98 -6.75 -29.59
CA THR A 250 39.13 -5.72 -28.56
C THR A 250 39.98 -4.54 -29.02
N THR A 251 39.78 -3.36 -28.42
CA THR A 251 40.57 -2.15 -28.71
C THR A 251 42.04 -2.22 -28.24
N GLY A 252 42.37 -3.21 -27.41
CA GLY A 252 43.67 -3.32 -26.75
C GLY A 252 43.97 -4.75 -26.29
N GLU A 253 45.19 -4.94 -25.81
CA GLU A 253 45.66 -6.21 -25.25
C GLU A 253 44.85 -6.59 -24.00
N ILE A 254 44.50 -7.87 -23.91
CA ILE A 254 43.77 -8.42 -22.75
C ILE A 254 44.74 -8.99 -21.73
N THR A 255 44.33 -9.04 -20.47
CA THR A 255 45.07 -9.82 -19.46
C THR A 255 44.75 -11.30 -19.65
N ILE A 256 45.75 -12.18 -19.74
CA ILE A 256 45.54 -13.62 -19.92
C ILE A 256 45.45 -14.30 -18.54
N PRO A 257 44.28 -14.82 -18.13
CA PRO A 257 44.13 -15.45 -16.82
C PRO A 257 44.88 -16.78 -16.71
N GLN A 258 45.51 -17.05 -15.56
CA GLN A 258 46.39 -18.21 -15.38
C GLN A 258 45.65 -19.57 -15.45
N ASN A 259 44.37 -19.56 -15.09
CA ASN A 259 43.36 -20.61 -15.20
C ASN A 259 42.83 -20.80 -16.64
N MET A 260 43.20 -19.96 -17.61
CA MET A 260 42.83 -20.12 -19.03
C MET A 260 44.03 -20.43 -19.92
N LEU A 261 45.25 -20.41 -19.36
CA LEU A 261 46.46 -20.80 -20.06
C LEU A 261 46.44 -22.29 -20.39
N GLN A 262 46.86 -22.60 -21.62
CA GLN A 262 47.13 -23.98 -21.99
C GLN A 262 48.23 -24.56 -21.09
N PRO A 263 48.08 -25.82 -20.62
CA PRO A 263 49.18 -26.50 -19.96
C PRO A 263 50.36 -26.56 -20.92
N LYS A 264 51.53 -26.08 -20.49
CA LYS A 264 52.78 -26.21 -21.25
C LYS A 264 52.95 -27.69 -21.61
N LYS A 265 52.91 -28.01 -22.91
CA LYS A 265 53.34 -29.34 -23.36
C LYS A 265 54.80 -29.46 -22.97
N ASN A 266 55.11 -30.32 -22.00
CA ASN A 266 56.47 -30.68 -21.69
C ASN A 266 57.07 -31.28 -22.97
N THR A 267 57.92 -30.52 -23.68
CA THR A 267 58.83 -31.05 -24.70
C THR A 267 59.94 -31.82 -24.00
N ALA A 268 59.58 -32.94 -23.38
CA ALA A 268 60.47 -33.93 -22.81
C ALA A 268 59.78 -35.28 -22.97
N GLY A 269 59.95 -35.90 -24.14
CA GLY A 269 59.47 -37.26 -24.38
C GLY A 269 58.96 -37.54 -25.80
N SER A 270 59.78 -37.32 -26.83
CA SER A 270 59.68 -38.14 -28.05
C SER A 270 60.99 -38.08 -28.83
N CYS A 271 62.02 -38.69 -28.25
CA CYS A 271 63.15 -39.23 -29.00
C CYS A 271 63.12 -40.75 -28.80
N LYS A 272 62.48 -41.49 -29.72
CA LYS A 272 62.89 -42.83 -30.14
C LYS A 272 62.44 -43.07 -31.60
N SER A 273 63.42 -42.95 -32.49
CA SER A 273 63.69 -43.81 -33.65
C SER A 273 62.50 -44.44 -34.40
N PHE A 274 62.31 -44.03 -35.64
CA PHE A 274 62.06 -45.00 -36.71
C PHE A 274 63.16 -44.86 -37.77
N GLN A 275 63.94 -45.94 -37.87
CA GLN A 275 65.03 -46.13 -38.81
C GLN A 275 64.50 -46.12 -40.24
N LYS A 276 65.33 -45.58 -41.15
CA LYS A 276 65.29 -45.93 -42.56
C LYS A 276 65.53 -47.43 -42.69
N ASP A 277 64.60 -48.15 -43.28
CA ASP A 277 64.92 -49.37 -44.01
C ASP A 277 64.32 -49.27 -45.41
N SER A 278 65.22 -49.06 -46.36
CA SER A 278 65.03 -49.36 -47.76
C SER A 278 65.19 -50.88 -47.96
N ILE A 279 64.15 -51.57 -48.41
CA ILE A 279 64.32 -52.86 -49.09
C ILE A 279 63.51 -52.82 -50.39
N LYS A 280 64.25 -52.83 -51.51
CA LYS A 280 63.76 -53.28 -52.82
C LYS A 280 63.51 -54.79 -52.75
N SER A 281 62.43 -55.29 -53.34
CA SER A 281 62.49 -56.39 -54.31
C SER A 281 61.10 -56.78 -54.86
N ASN A 282 61.08 -56.97 -56.17
CA ASN A 282 60.01 -57.54 -56.97
C ASN A 282 59.80 -59.04 -56.67
N VAL A 283 58.54 -59.47 -56.65
CA VAL A 283 57.98 -60.70 -57.25
C VAL A 283 56.48 -60.37 -57.48
N ARG A 284 55.83 -60.47 -58.63
CA ARG A 284 55.97 -61.30 -59.83
C ARG A 284 56.12 -60.47 -61.11
#